data_AF-X5MK41-F1
#
_entry.id   AF-X5MK41-F1
#
_cell.length_a   1.000
_cell.length_b   1.000
_cell.length_c   1.000
_cell.angle_alpha   90.00
_cell.angle_beta   90.00
_cell.angle_gamma   90.00
#
_symmetry.space_group_name_H-M   'P 1'
#
loop_
_entity.id
_entity.type
_entity.pdbx_description
1 polymer ?
#
loop_
_entity_poly.entity_id
_entity_poly.type
_entity_poly.pdbx_seq_one_letter_code
_entity_poly.pdbx_strand_id
1 'polypeptide(L)'
;MRLTDEDIFGDNKMPVTTNDADPMDIAKSFTNPIMENALFNSRTVLVVGEINDRIARTTTERLLAMAAESDDPITMIVSSPGGHVESGDMIHDMVKFIKPKVRMVGSGWCASAGALIYVSAEKEDRVCLPNTRFLLHEPRGGIGGSASDIDIQAQEVIKMRERLNRIFADATGQSYEQIVKDTHRDYWMSAEEAKDYGVVSRIISNISELG
;
A
#
# COMPACT_ATOMS: atom_id res chain seq x y z
N MET A 1 -52.73 24.23 -35.69
CA MET A 1 -51.37 23.92 -36.19
C MET A 1 -50.68 23.16 -35.07
N ARG A 2 -50.61 21.82 -35.16
CA ARG A 2 -50.00 20.96 -34.13
C ARG A 2 -48.52 20.83 -34.48
N LEU A 3 -47.64 21.16 -33.53
CA LEU A 3 -46.21 20.87 -33.61
C LEU A 3 -46.01 19.36 -33.39
N THR A 4 -45.15 18.75 -34.19
CA THR A 4 -44.80 17.32 -34.11
C THR A 4 -43.58 17.13 -33.21
N ASP A 5 -43.47 15.95 -32.60
CA ASP A 5 -42.45 15.58 -31.60
C ASP A 5 -40.99 15.51 -32.13
N GLU A 6 -40.72 15.97 -33.36
CA GLU A 6 -39.36 16.03 -33.94
C GLU A 6 -38.61 17.35 -33.64
N ASP A 7 -39.28 18.38 -33.11
CA ASP A 7 -38.66 19.69 -32.86
C ASP A 7 -38.00 19.84 -31.47
N ILE A 8 -37.99 18.78 -30.64
CA ILE A 8 -37.51 18.85 -29.23
C ILE A 8 -36.14 18.16 -29.02
N PHE A 9 -35.63 17.39 -29.99
CA PHE A 9 -34.32 16.76 -29.89
C PHE A 9 -33.33 17.35 -30.89
N GLY A 10 -32.79 18.52 -30.55
CA GLY A 10 -31.59 19.05 -31.19
C GLY A 10 -30.43 18.08 -30.98
N ASP A 11 -29.82 17.68 -32.09
CA ASP A 11 -28.74 16.72 -32.22
C ASP A 11 -27.45 17.25 -31.55
N ASN A 12 -27.37 17.14 -30.22
CA ASN A 12 -26.21 17.55 -29.43
C ASN A 12 -25.40 16.32 -29.03
N LYS A 13 -24.75 15.69 -30.02
CA LYS A 13 -23.70 14.70 -29.75
C LYS A 13 -22.51 15.44 -29.12
N MET A 14 -22.36 15.30 -27.80
CA MET A 14 -21.10 15.65 -27.13
C MET A 14 -19.96 14.88 -27.83
N PRO A 15 -18.81 15.52 -28.11
CA PRO A 15 -17.67 14.81 -28.65
C PRO A 15 -17.23 13.80 -27.60
N VAL A 16 -17.41 12.50 -27.90
CA VAL A 16 -16.72 11.44 -27.17
C VAL A 16 -15.25 11.61 -27.53
N THR A 17 -14.49 12.26 -26.65
CA THR A 17 -13.04 12.17 -26.70
C THR A 17 -12.70 10.75 -26.29
N THR A 18 -12.62 9.84 -27.27
CA THR A 18 -11.95 8.57 -27.05
C THR A 18 -10.49 8.92 -26.82
N ASN A 19 -10.09 8.88 -25.55
CA ASN A 19 -8.67 8.97 -25.20
C ASN A 19 -8.07 7.61 -25.56
N ASP A 20 -7.90 7.38 -26.86
CA ASP A 20 -7.30 6.17 -27.45
C ASP A 20 -5.78 6.21 -27.31
N ALA A 21 -5.30 6.49 -26.10
CA ALA A 21 -3.92 6.22 -25.75
C ALA A 21 -3.81 4.70 -25.49
N ASP A 22 -3.00 4.02 -26.29
CA ASP A 22 -2.64 2.62 -26.06
C ASP A 22 -2.19 2.47 -24.60
N PRO A 23 -2.73 1.53 -23.80
CA PRO A 23 -2.26 1.25 -22.45
C PRO A 23 -0.74 1.06 -22.36
N MET A 24 -0.12 0.60 -23.45
CA MET A 24 1.33 0.44 -23.58
C MET A 24 2.08 1.77 -23.76
N ASP A 25 1.46 2.80 -24.37
CA ASP A 25 2.00 4.15 -24.49
C ASP A 25 1.91 4.93 -23.18
N ILE A 26 0.86 4.68 -22.38
CA ILE A 26 0.75 5.19 -21.01
C ILE A 26 1.88 4.61 -20.14
N ALA A 27 2.17 3.31 -20.26
CA ALA A 27 3.25 2.67 -19.50
C ALA A 27 4.66 3.18 -19.86
N LYS A 28 4.91 3.49 -21.14
CA LYS A 28 6.19 4.10 -21.58
C LYS A 28 6.37 5.54 -21.08
N SER A 29 5.27 6.22 -20.71
CA SER A 29 5.28 7.61 -20.23
C SER A 29 5.75 7.78 -18.78
N PHE A 30 5.94 6.72 -17.99
CA PHE A 30 6.15 6.84 -16.54
C PHE A 30 7.58 6.62 -16.02
N THR A 31 8.48 6.01 -16.77
CA THR A 31 9.85 5.76 -16.31
C THR A 31 10.81 6.72 -17.00
N ASN A 32 11.01 7.89 -16.40
CA ASN A 32 12.08 8.79 -16.78
C ASN A 32 13.40 8.26 -16.15
N PRO A 33 14.38 7.79 -16.94
CA PRO A 33 15.62 7.21 -16.39
C PRO A 33 16.40 8.17 -15.49
N ILE A 34 16.29 9.49 -15.72
CA ILE A 34 16.91 10.51 -14.87
C ILE A 34 16.26 10.51 -13.49
N MET A 35 14.92 10.38 -13.44
CA MET A 35 14.18 10.31 -12.18
C MET A 35 14.47 9.01 -11.43
N GLU A 36 14.52 7.87 -12.13
CA GLU A 36 14.84 6.59 -11.51
C GLU A 36 16.25 6.59 -10.90
N ASN A 37 17.23 7.13 -11.62
CA ASN A 37 18.59 7.29 -11.09
C ASN A 37 18.63 8.25 -9.89
N ALA A 38 17.87 9.35 -9.92
CA ALA A 38 17.81 10.28 -8.80
C ALA A 38 17.22 9.62 -7.54
N LEU A 39 16.15 8.84 -7.69
CA LEU A 39 15.55 8.08 -6.59
C LEU A 39 16.47 6.97 -6.09
N PHE A 40 17.14 6.25 -6.98
CA PHE A 40 18.09 5.21 -6.61
C PHE A 40 19.27 5.79 -5.82
N ASN A 41 19.90 6.86 -6.33
CA ASN A 41 21.03 7.52 -5.68
C ASN A 41 20.65 8.19 -4.35
N SER A 42 19.40 8.64 -4.21
CA SER A 42 18.85 9.15 -2.94
C SER A 42 18.32 8.03 -2.03
N ARG A 43 18.49 6.76 -2.41
CA ARG A 43 18.04 5.57 -1.68
C ARG A 43 16.56 5.63 -1.28
N THR A 44 15.74 6.15 -2.21
CA THR A 44 14.30 6.33 -2.03
C THR A 44 13.53 5.35 -2.91
N VAL A 45 12.63 4.59 -2.30
CA VAL A 45 11.75 3.63 -2.98
C VAL A 45 10.29 4.05 -2.80
N LEU A 46 9.54 4.07 -3.90
CA LEU A 46 8.12 4.40 -3.89
C LEU A 46 7.28 3.11 -3.94
N VAL A 47 6.38 2.94 -2.97
CA VAL A 47 5.36 1.88 -2.96
C VAL A 47 3.99 2.56 -3.05
N VAL A 48 3.55 2.79 -4.29
CA VAL A 48 2.38 3.61 -4.59
C VAL A 48 1.37 2.83 -5.43
N GLY A 49 0.09 2.95 -5.06
CA GLY A 49 -1.01 2.28 -5.75
C GLY A 49 -1.29 0.88 -5.21
N GLU A 50 -2.07 0.11 -5.97
CA GLU A 50 -2.49 -1.24 -5.59
C GLU A 50 -1.30 -2.20 -5.47
N ILE A 51 -1.26 -2.95 -4.37
CA ILE A 51 -0.24 -3.98 -4.13
C ILE A 51 -0.54 -5.21 -4.97
N ASN A 52 0.41 -5.57 -5.83
CA ASN A 52 0.38 -6.73 -6.71
C ASN A 52 1.81 -7.21 -6.98
N ASP A 53 1.95 -8.33 -7.69
CA ASP A 53 3.25 -8.95 -7.96
C ASP A 53 4.23 -8.03 -8.70
N ARG A 54 3.73 -7.10 -9.54
CA ARG A 54 4.60 -6.13 -10.23
C ARG A 54 5.21 -5.15 -9.24
N ILE A 55 4.42 -4.61 -8.31
CA ILE A 55 4.92 -3.72 -7.26
C ILE A 55 5.85 -4.49 -6.32
N ALA A 56 5.50 -5.71 -5.92
CA ALA A 56 6.35 -6.54 -5.06
C ALA A 56 7.70 -6.85 -5.68
N ARG A 57 7.71 -7.28 -6.94
CA ARG A 57 8.93 -7.56 -7.69
C ARG A 57 9.81 -6.31 -7.79
N THR A 58 9.26 -5.21 -8.31
CA THR A 58 10.05 -4.00 -8.58
C THR A 58 10.51 -3.29 -7.30
N THR A 59 9.78 -3.44 -6.19
CA THR A 59 10.23 -2.97 -4.86
C THR A 59 11.38 -3.82 -4.36
N THR A 60 11.25 -5.15 -4.42
CA THR A 60 12.27 -6.09 -3.98
C THR A 60 13.57 -5.97 -4.77
N GLU A 61 13.48 -5.82 -6.11
CA GLU A 61 14.64 -5.57 -6.97
C GLU A 61 15.42 -4.32 -6.52
N ARG A 62 14.71 -3.22 -6.17
CA ARG A 62 15.34 -1.99 -5.67
C ARG A 62 15.98 -2.16 -4.30
N LEU A 63 15.28 -2.84 -3.37
CA LEU A 63 15.81 -3.11 -2.03
C LEU A 63 17.10 -3.93 -2.09
N LEU A 64 17.13 -4.99 -2.90
CA LEU A 64 18.31 -5.83 -3.10
C LEU A 64 19.45 -5.06 -3.77
N ALA A 65 19.15 -4.26 -4.80
CA ALA A 65 20.16 -3.45 -5.48
C ALA A 65 20.80 -2.41 -4.55
N MET A 66 19.99 -1.68 -3.78
CA MET A 66 20.49 -0.69 -2.80
C MET A 66 21.27 -1.35 -1.66
N ALA A 67 20.85 -2.53 -1.20
CA ALA A 67 21.55 -3.29 -0.17
C ALA A 67 22.88 -3.89 -0.66
N ALA A 68 23.00 -4.19 -1.95
CA ALA A 68 24.26 -4.62 -2.55
C ALA A 68 25.27 -3.46 -2.70
N GLU A 69 24.79 -2.22 -2.83
CA GLU A 69 25.62 -1.03 -2.98
C GLU A 69 26.19 -0.53 -1.65
N SER A 70 25.36 -0.41 -0.60
CA SER A 70 25.80 0.01 0.73
C SER A 70 24.80 -0.35 1.83
N ASP A 71 25.25 -0.27 3.09
CA ASP A 71 24.42 -0.44 4.28
C ASP A 71 23.66 0.85 4.69
N ASP A 72 23.76 1.92 3.90
CA ASP A 72 23.15 3.20 4.24
C ASP A 72 21.62 3.11 4.26
N PRO A 73 20.92 3.90 5.11
CA PRO A 73 19.48 3.80 5.23
C PRO A 73 18.72 3.98 3.91
N ILE A 74 17.64 3.23 3.75
CA ILE A 74 16.70 3.31 2.61
C ILE A 74 15.42 3.98 3.09
N THR A 75 14.90 4.96 2.34
CA THR A 75 13.61 5.58 2.62
C THR A 75 12.54 4.99 1.71
N MET A 76 11.49 4.41 2.30
CA MET A 76 10.33 3.89 1.60
C MET A 76 9.13 4.82 1.80
N ILE A 77 8.59 5.35 0.70
CA ILE A 77 7.37 6.16 0.71
C ILE A 77 6.20 5.25 0.34
N VAL A 78 5.26 5.07 1.27
CA VAL A 78 4.11 4.16 1.13
C VAL A 78 2.83 4.98 0.96
N SER A 79 2.12 4.72 -0.15
CA SER A 79 0.81 5.31 -0.44
C SER A 79 -0.06 4.30 -1.19
N SER A 80 -0.82 3.49 -0.46
CA SER A 80 -1.49 2.33 -1.04
C SER A 80 -2.85 2.02 -0.40
N PRO A 81 -3.88 1.68 -1.22
CA PRO A 81 -5.13 1.06 -0.76
C PRO A 81 -4.95 -0.36 -0.19
N GLY A 82 -3.79 -0.97 -0.39
CA GLY A 82 -3.59 -2.41 -0.22
C GLY A 82 -3.71 -3.15 -1.54
N GLY A 83 -4.04 -4.44 -1.47
CA GLY A 83 -4.08 -5.33 -2.61
C GLY A 83 -3.80 -6.78 -2.21
N HIS A 84 -3.04 -7.49 -3.02
CA HIS A 84 -2.71 -8.89 -2.81
C HIS A 84 -1.83 -9.08 -1.54
N VAL A 85 -2.27 -9.95 -0.63
CA VAL A 85 -1.66 -10.11 0.69
C VAL A 85 -0.26 -10.67 0.59
N GLU A 86 -0.06 -11.71 -0.23
CA GLU A 86 1.23 -12.38 -0.39
C GLU A 86 2.26 -11.49 -1.10
N SER A 87 1.81 -10.61 -2.01
CA SER A 87 2.70 -9.58 -2.59
C SER A 87 3.11 -8.56 -1.53
N GLY A 88 2.22 -8.25 -0.58
CA GLY A 88 2.53 -7.44 0.60
C GLY A 88 3.49 -8.13 1.57
N ASP A 89 3.31 -9.44 1.80
CA ASP A 89 4.19 -10.27 2.62
C ASP A 89 5.61 -10.29 2.05
N MET A 90 5.76 -10.46 0.73
CA MET A 90 7.06 -10.43 0.07
C MET A 90 7.80 -9.11 0.37
N ILE A 91 7.13 -7.97 0.24
CA ILE A 91 7.77 -6.66 0.53
C ILE A 91 8.08 -6.55 2.04
N HIS A 92 7.12 -6.90 2.91
CA HIS A 92 7.30 -6.85 4.36
C HIS A 92 8.52 -7.68 4.80
N ASP A 93 8.66 -8.89 4.29
CA ASP A 93 9.76 -9.79 4.66
C ASP A 93 11.08 -9.30 4.09
N MET A 94 11.09 -8.77 2.86
CA MET A 94 12.30 -8.20 2.26
C MET A 94 12.82 -6.98 3.02
N VAL A 95 11.92 -6.13 3.54
CA VAL A 95 12.32 -4.99 4.40
C VAL A 95 13.04 -5.48 5.65
N LYS A 96 12.59 -6.59 6.25
CA LYS A 96 13.21 -7.18 7.44
C LYS A 96 14.46 -8.02 7.13
N PHE A 97 14.56 -8.54 5.91
CA PHE A 97 15.63 -9.43 5.48
C PHE A 97 16.92 -8.68 5.10
N ILE A 98 16.81 -7.51 4.49
CA ILE A 98 17.98 -6.75 4.05
C ILE A 98 18.74 -6.13 5.23
N LYS A 99 20.05 -5.93 5.06
CA LYS A 99 20.91 -5.34 6.09
C LYS A 99 20.71 -3.83 6.30
N PRO A 100 20.51 -3.00 5.27
CA PRO A 100 20.28 -1.58 5.46
C PRO A 100 19.00 -1.32 6.26
N LYS A 101 19.07 -0.31 7.12
CA LYS A 101 17.92 0.16 7.88
C LYS A 101 16.89 0.81 6.96
N VAL A 102 15.60 0.47 7.10
CA VAL A 102 14.52 1.06 6.29
C VAL A 102 13.70 2.06 7.11
N ARG A 103 13.54 3.27 6.56
CA ARG A 103 12.68 4.34 7.09
C ARG A 103 11.38 4.37 6.30
N MET A 104 10.24 4.28 6.99
CA MET A 104 8.92 4.27 6.37
C MET A 104 8.27 5.64 6.47
N VAL A 105 7.80 6.15 5.34
CA VAL A 105 7.08 7.43 5.23
C VAL A 105 5.70 7.18 4.66
N GLY A 106 4.67 7.28 5.50
CA GLY A 106 3.28 7.19 5.09
C GLY A 106 2.84 8.51 4.46
N SER A 107 2.19 8.44 3.30
CA SER A 107 1.62 9.62 2.63
C SER A 107 0.30 9.28 1.95
N GLY A 108 -0.69 10.17 2.10
CA GLY A 108 -2.05 9.94 1.59
C GLY A 108 -2.76 8.86 2.39
N TRP A 109 -2.47 7.59 2.11
CA TRP A 109 -3.01 6.47 2.87
C TRP A 109 -2.13 5.21 2.86
N CYS A 110 -2.20 4.44 3.94
CA CYS A 110 -1.60 3.12 4.06
C CYS A 110 -2.67 2.16 4.59
N ALA A 111 -3.27 1.40 3.68
CA ALA A 111 -4.42 0.55 3.98
C ALA A 111 -4.11 -0.93 3.71
N SER A 112 -4.66 -1.83 4.52
CA SER A 112 -4.61 -3.28 4.28
C SER A 112 -3.17 -3.79 4.05
N ALA A 113 -2.87 -4.44 2.92
CA ALA A 113 -1.50 -4.85 2.57
C ALA A 113 -0.48 -3.68 2.55
N GLY A 114 -0.92 -2.45 2.27
CA GLY A 114 -0.07 -1.25 2.39
C GLY A 114 0.27 -0.92 3.84
N ALA A 115 -0.67 -1.14 4.77
CA ALA A 115 -0.41 -1.00 6.20
C ALA A 115 0.53 -2.10 6.71
N LEU A 116 0.38 -3.34 6.22
CA LEU A 116 1.29 -4.45 6.50
C LEU A 116 2.74 -4.10 6.09
N ILE A 117 2.94 -3.59 4.88
CA ILE A 117 4.25 -3.14 4.41
C ILE A 117 4.78 -2.02 5.31
N TYR A 118 3.95 -1.03 5.63
CA TYR A 118 4.35 0.11 6.45
C TYR A 118 4.86 -0.30 7.84
N VAL A 119 4.22 -1.29 8.48
CA VAL A 119 4.63 -1.76 9.82
C VAL A 119 5.81 -2.73 9.82
N SER A 120 6.39 -3.04 8.65
CA SER A 120 7.57 -3.91 8.55
C SER A 120 8.85 -3.29 9.12
N ALA A 121 8.93 -1.95 9.16
CA ALA A 121 10.03 -1.24 9.82
C ALA A 121 9.80 -1.11 11.33
N GLU A 122 10.90 -0.95 12.06
CA GLU A 122 10.88 -0.66 13.50
C GLU A 122 10.09 0.61 13.80
N LYS A 123 9.40 0.65 14.94
CA LYS A 123 8.41 1.69 15.25
C LYS A 123 8.98 3.10 15.13
N GLU A 124 10.19 3.32 15.63
CA GLU A 124 10.89 4.61 15.59
C GLU A 124 11.19 5.13 14.18
N ASP A 125 11.19 4.25 13.18
CA ASP A 125 11.46 4.57 11.77
C ASP A 125 10.19 4.71 10.93
N ARG A 126 9.02 4.57 11.56
CA ARG A 126 7.72 4.78 10.92
C ARG A 126 7.24 6.19 11.17
N VAL A 127 7.36 7.05 10.17
CA VAL A 127 6.82 8.42 10.18
C VAL A 127 5.71 8.58 9.15
N CYS A 128 4.84 9.56 9.31
CA CYS A 128 3.83 9.87 8.29
C CYS A 128 3.65 11.38 8.10
N LEU A 129 3.04 11.76 6.98
CA LEU A 129 2.66 13.14 6.70
C LEU A 129 1.30 13.48 7.34
N PRO A 130 0.97 14.77 7.58
CA PRO A 130 -0.16 15.15 8.44
C PRO A 130 -1.53 14.69 7.93
N ASN A 131 -1.69 14.55 6.61
CA ASN A 131 -2.95 14.13 5.99
C ASN A 131 -3.04 12.61 5.76
N THR A 132 -2.08 11.83 6.26
CA THR A 132 -2.04 10.39 6.04
C THR A 132 -3.17 9.70 6.82
N ARG A 133 -3.85 8.76 6.16
CA ARG A 133 -4.82 7.88 6.79
C ARG A 133 -4.33 6.44 6.81
N PHE A 134 -4.66 5.71 7.87
CA PHE A 134 -4.36 4.29 7.99
C PHE A 134 -5.65 3.50 8.04
N LEU A 135 -5.62 2.28 7.49
CA LEU A 135 -6.72 1.33 7.56
C LEU A 135 -6.17 -0.06 7.88
N LEU A 136 -6.63 -0.64 8.98
CA LEU A 136 -6.45 -2.04 9.29
C LEU A 136 -7.79 -2.77 9.16
N HIS A 137 -7.76 -3.98 8.61
CA HIS A 137 -8.93 -4.86 8.53
C HIS A 137 -8.51 -6.32 8.35
N GLU A 138 -9.46 -7.24 8.47
CA GLU A 138 -9.25 -8.64 8.13
C GLU A 138 -9.01 -8.82 6.61
N PRO A 139 -8.21 -9.83 6.21
CA PRO A 139 -8.01 -10.12 4.80
C PRO A 139 -9.33 -10.52 4.14
N ARG A 140 -9.52 -10.05 2.90
CA ARG A 140 -10.71 -10.34 2.08
C ARG A 140 -10.29 -11.06 0.82
N GLY A 141 -11.07 -12.06 0.40
CA GLY A 141 -10.83 -12.82 -0.82
C GLY A 141 -12.06 -13.60 -1.25
N GLY A 142 -12.13 -13.93 -2.54
CA GLY A 142 -13.15 -14.82 -3.08
C GLY A 142 -12.73 -16.27 -2.92
N ILE A 143 -13.59 -17.10 -2.36
CA ILE A 143 -13.40 -18.54 -2.22
C ILE A 143 -14.33 -19.25 -3.22
N GLY A 144 -13.85 -20.30 -3.88
CA GLY A 144 -14.65 -21.04 -4.86
C GLY A 144 -14.06 -22.39 -5.25
N GLY A 145 -14.89 -23.29 -5.76
CA GLY A 145 -14.50 -24.65 -6.13
C GLY A 145 -15.46 -25.69 -5.58
N SER A 146 -14.98 -26.93 -5.45
CA SER A 146 -15.71 -27.99 -4.74
C SER A 146 -15.86 -27.68 -3.26
N ALA A 147 -16.74 -28.40 -2.55
CA ALA A 147 -16.89 -28.23 -1.11
C ALA A 147 -15.56 -28.38 -0.33
N SER A 148 -14.70 -29.31 -0.77
CA SER A 148 -13.37 -29.51 -0.20
C SER A 148 -12.44 -28.33 -0.47
N ASP A 149 -12.48 -27.76 -1.68
CA ASP A 149 -11.67 -26.58 -2.01
C ASP A 149 -12.08 -25.37 -1.18
N ILE A 150 -13.39 -25.18 -0.99
CA ILE A 150 -13.96 -24.12 -0.16
C ILE A 150 -13.49 -24.27 1.30
N ASP A 151 -13.54 -25.48 1.86
CA ASP A 151 -13.10 -25.73 3.24
C ASP A 151 -11.61 -25.43 3.41
N ILE A 152 -10.76 -25.93 2.51
CA ILE A 152 -9.30 -25.67 2.54
C ILE A 152 -9.01 -24.17 2.46
N GLN A 153 -9.63 -23.46 1.51
CA GLN A 153 -9.41 -22.02 1.34
C GLN A 153 -9.90 -21.23 2.55
N ALA A 154 -11.02 -21.62 3.17
CA ALA A 154 -11.51 -20.97 4.38
C ALA A 154 -10.51 -21.12 5.55
N GLN A 155 -9.91 -22.31 5.72
CA GLN A 155 -8.88 -22.52 6.74
C GLN A 155 -7.64 -21.65 6.50
N GLU A 156 -7.20 -21.50 5.26
CA GLU A 156 -6.05 -20.63 4.94
C GLU A 156 -6.35 -19.15 5.20
N VAL A 157 -7.55 -18.67 4.89
CA VAL A 157 -7.97 -17.29 5.23
C VAL A 157 -7.96 -17.07 6.75
N ILE A 158 -8.39 -18.05 7.54
CA ILE A 158 -8.36 -17.96 9.01
C ILE A 158 -6.91 -17.86 9.52
N LYS A 159 -6.01 -18.71 9.02
CA LYS A 159 -4.58 -18.68 9.37
C LYS A 159 -3.93 -17.35 8.98
N MET A 160 -4.24 -16.85 7.78
CA MET A 160 -3.75 -15.57 7.30
C MET A 160 -4.21 -14.44 8.21
N ARG A 161 -5.50 -14.38 8.56
CA ARG A 161 -6.04 -13.38 9.48
C ARG A 161 -5.36 -13.45 10.84
N GLU A 162 -5.16 -14.65 11.40
CA GLU A 162 -4.48 -14.81 12.68
C GLU A 162 -3.05 -14.27 12.63
N ARG A 163 -2.28 -14.65 11.59
CA ARG A 163 -0.91 -14.18 11.38
C ARG A 163 -0.85 -12.66 11.28
N LEU A 164 -1.70 -12.04 10.45
CA LEU A 164 -1.72 -10.59 10.27
C LEU A 164 -2.07 -9.86 11.57
N ASN A 165 -3.04 -10.36 12.34
CA ASN A 165 -3.39 -9.78 13.63
C ASN A 165 -2.22 -9.85 14.64
N ARG A 166 -1.44 -10.93 14.64
CA ARG A 166 -0.22 -11.03 15.46
C ARG A 166 0.84 -10.02 15.02
N ILE A 167 1.08 -9.90 13.71
CA ILE A 167 2.02 -8.91 13.16
C ILE A 167 1.62 -7.49 13.60
N PHE A 168 0.35 -7.12 13.47
CA PHE A 168 -0.10 -5.79 13.89
C PHE A 168 -0.06 -5.59 15.41
N ALA A 169 -0.36 -6.62 16.21
CA ALA A 169 -0.23 -6.55 17.67
C ALA A 169 1.22 -6.25 18.07
N ASP A 170 2.16 -7.05 17.56
CA ASP A 170 3.58 -6.90 17.83
C ASP A 170 4.09 -5.54 17.35
N ALA A 171 3.71 -5.12 16.14
CA ALA A 171 4.22 -3.90 15.54
C ALA A 171 3.66 -2.63 16.17
N THR A 172 2.43 -2.65 16.70
CA THR A 172 1.79 -1.46 17.31
C THR A 172 2.02 -1.38 18.82
N GLY A 173 2.17 -2.52 19.48
CA GLY A 173 2.17 -2.67 20.93
C GLY A 173 0.76 -2.87 21.53
N GLN A 174 -0.27 -3.02 20.69
CA GLN A 174 -1.63 -3.35 21.14
C GLN A 174 -1.73 -4.83 21.49
N SER A 175 -2.64 -5.18 22.40
CA SER A 175 -2.96 -6.59 22.66
C SER A 175 -3.55 -7.25 21.41
N TYR A 176 -3.31 -8.56 21.27
CA TYR A 176 -3.88 -9.35 20.18
C TYR A 176 -5.42 -9.25 20.15
N GLU A 177 -6.06 -9.27 21.30
CA GLU A 177 -7.52 -9.17 21.44
C GLU A 177 -8.05 -7.82 20.95
N GLN A 178 -7.32 -6.74 21.22
CA GLN A 178 -7.67 -5.40 20.73
C GLN A 178 -7.53 -5.33 19.20
N ILE A 179 -6.45 -5.86 18.64
CA ILE A 179 -6.28 -5.93 17.18
C ILE A 179 -7.40 -6.75 16.53
N VAL A 180 -7.71 -7.94 17.05
CA VAL A 180 -8.81 -8.78 16.53
C VAL A 180 -10.13 -8.02 16.50
N LYS A 181 -10.43 -7.28 17.58
CA LYS A 181 -11.66 -6.49 17.69
C LYS A 181 -11.70 -5.37 16.66
N ASP A 182 -10.60 -4.63 16.53
CA ASP A 182 -10.55 -3.44 15.66
C ASP A 182 -10.51 -3.84 14.18
N THR A 183 -9.74 -4.88 13.82
CA THR A 183 -9.60 -5.34 12.42
C THR A 183 -10.77 -6.19 11.92
N HIS A 184 -11.72 -6.58 12.78
CA HIS A 184 -12.92 -7.30 12.33
C HIS A 184 -13.72 -6.53 11.28
N ARG A 185 -13.61 -5.20 11.26
CA ARG A 185 -14.14 -4.33 10.19
C ARG A 185 -13.06 -3.34 9.77
N ASP A 186 -13.43 -2.44 8.86
CA ASP A 186 -12.56 -1.36 8.42
C ASP A 186 -12.29 -0.39 9.59
N TYR A 187 -11.08 -0.45 10.16
CA TYR A 187 -10.63 0.42 11.23
C TYR A 187 -9.76 1.54 10.68
N TRP A 188 -10.40 2.68 10.42
CA TRP A 188 -9.74 3.87 9.91
C TRP A 188 -9.14 4.71 11.03
N MET A 189 -7.94 5.23 10.77
CA MET A 189 -7.24 6.16 11.65
C MET A 189 -6.73 7.36 10.86
N SER A 190 -6.86 8.55 11.42
CA SER A 190 -6.07 9.73 11.07
C SER A 190 -4.60 9.54 11.47
N ALA A 191 -3.73 10.48 11.07
CA ALA A 191 -2.32 10.45 11.44
C ALA A 191 -2.10 10.45 12.96
N GLU A 192 -2.85 11.28 13.71
CA GLU A 192 -2.77 11.34 15.17
C GLU A 192 -3.31 10.07 15.82
N GLU A 193 -4.47 9.57 15.39
CA GLU A 193 -5.01 8.31 15.91
C GLU A 193 -4.05 7.14 15.64
N ALA A 194 -3.42 7.08 14.46
CA ALA A 194 -2.45 6.04 14.11
C ALA A 194 -1.17 6.13 14.96
N LYS A 195 -0.76 7.34 15.34
CA LYS A 195 0.36 7.55 16.27
C LYS A 195 0.01 7.07 17.67
N ASP A 196 -1.15 7.47 18.19
CA ASP A 196 -1.63 7.07 19.52
C ASP A 196 -1.87 5.55 19.59
N TYR A 197 -2.36 4.95 18.50
CA TYR A 197 -2.55 3.51 18.39
C TYR A 197 -1.23 2.73 18.27
N GLY A 198 -0.14 3.42 17.92
CA GLY A 198 1.20 2.84 17.82
C GLY A 198 1.62 2.39 16.43
N VAL A 199 0.81 2.62 15.38
CA VAL A 199 1.18 2.38 13.98
C VAL A 199 2.30 3.32 13.56
N VAL A 200 2.21 4.60 13.93
CA VAL A 200 3.18 5.65 13.57
C VAL A 200 3.96 6.08 14.81
N SER A 201 5.24 6.42 14.68
CA SER A 201 5.99 7.04 15.79
C SER A 201 5.85 8.56 15.80
N ARG A 202 6.01 9.19 14.64
CA ARG A 202 6.01 10.66 14.49
C ARG A 202 5.28 11.09 13.23
N ILE A 203 4.63 12.24 13.33
CA ILE A 203 4.05 12.94 12.19
C ILE A 203 5.04 14.04 11.83
N ILE A 204 5.45 14.10 10.57
CA ILE A 204 6.43 15.06 10.06
C ILE A 204 5.84 15.89 8.93
N SER A 205 6.35 17.10 8.72
CA SER A 205 5.90 18.03 7.68
C SER A 205 6.97 18.33 6.64
N ASN A 206 8.23 18.06 6.96
CA ASN A 206 9.39 18.33 6.13
C ASN A 206 10.35 17.13 6.10
N ILE A 207 11.06 16.96 4.98
CA ILE A 207 12.09 15.93 4.83
C ILE A 207 13.25 16.09 5.82
N SER A 208 13.52 17.30 6.31
CA SER A 208 14.55 17.54 7.32
C SER A 208 14.23 16.92 8.69
N GLU A 209 13.02 16.41 8.89
CA GLU A 209 12.57 15.79 10.15
C GLU A 209 12.70 14.25 10.16
N LEU A 210 13.15 13.65 9.03
CA LEU A 210 13.22 12.20 8.83
C LEU A 210 14.29 11.48 9.68
N GLY A 211 15.13 12.25 10.37
CA GLY A 211 16.30 11.77 11.12
C GLY A 211 17.39 12.81 11.08
#